data_AF-A0AA46S037-F1
#
_entry.id   AF-A0AA46S037-F1
#
_cell.length_a   1.000
_cell.length_b   1.000
_cell.length_c   1.000
_cell.angle_alpha   90.00
_cell.angle_beta   90.00
_cell.angle_gamma   90.00
#
_symmetry.space_group_name_H-M   'P 1'
#
loop_
_entity.id
_entity.type
_entity.pdbx_description
1 polymer ?
#
loop_
_entity_poly.entity_id
_entity_poly.type
_entity_poly.pdbx_seq_one_letter_code
_entity_poly.pdbx_strand_id
1 'polypeptide(L)'
;MDKETILNSIFENDPLGILEIKAKNPVVTADDRLKASFEEINSFYETHNREPKKCTDMNERGLFSRLQGIKENPTKIEALKQYDRFNLLQEV
;
A
#
# COMPACT_ATOMS: atom_id res chain seq x y z
N MET A 1 -15.22 42.94 27.58
CA MET A 1 -14.23 42.19 26.78
C MET A 1 -14.91 41.74 25.51
N ASP A 2 -14.32 42.00 24.36
CA ASP A 2 -14.88 41.59 23.08
C ASP A 2 -14.76 40.08 22.88
N LYS A 3 -15.77 39.50 22.23
CA LYS A 3 -15.82 38.06 21.95
C LYS A 3 -14.65 37.62 21.07
N GLU A 4 -14.20 38.48 20.16
CA GLU A 4 -13.01 38.26 19.34
C GLU A 4 -11.73 38.12 20.18
N THR A 5 -11.56 38.96 21.21
CA THR A 5 -10.39 38.90 22.09
C THR A 5 -10.34 37.59 22.87
N ILE A 6 -11.50 37.15 23.36
CA ILE A 6 -11.62 35.87 24.08
C ILE A 6 -11.30 34.71 23.14
N LEU A 7 -11.85 34.74 21.92
CA LEU A 7 -11.63 33.69 20.94
C LEU A 7 -10.15 33.57 20.53
N ASN A 8 -9.48 34.70 20.28
CA ASN A 8 -8.04 34.71 19.97
C ASN A 8 -7.21 34.12 21.11
N SER A 9 -7.54 34.45 22.36
CA SER A 9 -6.82 33.91 23.52
C SER A 9 -6.94 32.38 23.67
N ILE A 10 -8.05 31.80 23.22
CA ILE A 10 -8.28 30.35 23.22
C ILE A 10 -7.43 29.68 22.12
N PHE A 11 -7.34 30.29 20.94
CA PHE A 11 -6.51 29.77 19.84
C PHE A 11 -5.01 29.89 20.09
N GLU A 12 -4.57 30.97 20.77
CA GLU A 12 -3.15 31.19 21.09
C GLU A 12 -2.64 30.31 22.24
N ASN A 13 -3.54 29.79 23.09
CA ASN A 13 -3.19 28.97 24.24
C ASN A 13 -3.73 27.53 24.08
N ASP A 14 -3.24 26.81 23.07
CA ASP A 14 -3.50 25.39 22.87
C ASP A 14 -2.25 24.53 23.19
N PRO A 15 -1.86 24.38 24.48
CA PRO A 15 -0.69 23.60 24.88
C PRO A 15 -0.83 22.10 24.58
N LEU A 16 -2.04 21.64 24.24
CA LEU A 16 -2.34 20.24 23.95
C LEU A 16 -2.46 19.97 22.44
N GLY A 17 -2.42 21.00 21.59
CA GLY A 17 -2.56 20.88 20.13
C GLY A 17 -3.89 20.23 19.72
N ILE A 18 -4.96 20.41 20.51
CA ILE A 18 -6.28 19.80 20.26
C ILE A 18 -7.00 20.50 19.11
N LEU A 19 -6.74 21.78 18.91
CA LEU A 19 -7.30 22.59 17.84
C LEU A 19 -6.60 22.31 16.50
N GLU A 20 -5.43 21.66 16.51
CA GLU A 20 -4.78 21.15 15.31
C GLU A 20 -5.51 19.92 14.76
N ILE A 21 -6.24 20.11 13.67
CA ILE A 21 -6.83 19.01 12.92
C ILE A 21 -5.69 18.29 12.19
N LYS A 22 -5.16 17.23 12.80
CA LYS A 22 -4.22 16.33 12.12
C LYS A 22 -4.94 15.63 10.97
N ALA A 23 -4.32 15.63 9.79
CA ALA A 23 -4.82 14.87 8.66
C ALA A 23 -5.05 13.42 9.08
N LYS A 24 -6.26 12.90 8.84
CA LYS A 24 -6.56 11.49 9.14
C LYS A 24 -5.54 10.63 8.41
N ASN A 25 -4.91 9.69 9.13
CA ASN A 25 -4.07 8.69 8.48
C ASN A 25 -4.85 8.06 7.33
N PRO A 26 -4.27 7.94 6.13
CA PRO A 26 -4.95 7.32 5.02
C PRO A 26 -5.38 5.92 5.44
N VAL A 27 -6.67 5.63 5.30
CA VAL A 27 -7.23 4.32 5.64
C VAL A 27 -6.60 3.33 4.68
N VAL A 28 -5.76 2.43 5.18
CA VAL A 28 -5.15 1.37 4.37
C VAL A 28 -6.26 0.48 3.84
N THR A 29 -6.52 0.58 2.54
CA THR A 29 -7.59 -0.15 1.86
C THR A 29 -7.15 -1.59 1.55
N ALA A 30 -8.09 -2.43 1.14
CA ALA A 30 -7.76 -3.77 0.66
C ALA A 30 -6.85 -3.73 -0.58
N ASP A 31 -7.01 -2.70 -1.41
CA ASP A 31 -6.23 -2.48 -2.62
C ASP A 31 -4.79 -2.06 -2.29
N ASP A 32 -4.59 -1.24 -1.27
CA ASP A 32 -3.25 -0.88 -0.79
C ASP A 32 -2.48 -2.12 -0.30
N ARG A 33 -3.16 -3.03 0.41
CA ARG A 33 -2.55 -4.31 0.84
C ARG A 33 -2.23 -5.22 -0.33
N LEU A 34 -3.12 -5.27 -1.33
CA LEU A 34 -2.91 -6.04 -2.55
C LEU A 34 -1.69 -5.51 -3.32
N LYS A 35 -1.60 -4.19 -3.48
CA LYS A 35 -0.47 -3.51 -4.11
C LYS A 35 0.83 -3.77 -3.35
N ALA A 36 0.85 -3.60 -2.03
CA ALA A 36 2.05 -3.88 -1.22
C ALA A 36 2.51 -5.34 -1.39
N SER A 37 1.58 -6.29 -1.40
CA SER A 37 1.88 -7.71 -1.61
C SER A 37 2.46 -7.99 -3.00
N PHE A 38 1.99 -7.27 -4.04
CA PHE A 38 2.53 -7.40 -5.39
C PHE A 38 3.89 -6.71 -5.53
N GLU A 39 4.12 -5.62 -4.80
CA GLU A 39 5.41 -4.93 -4.79
C GLU A 39 6.54 -5.78 -4.20
N GLU A 40 6.24 -6.66 -3.25
CA GLU A 40 7.18 -7.68 -2.78
C GLU A 40 7.62 -8.62 -3.92
N ILE A 41 6.69 -8.99 -4.82
CA ILE A 41 6.98 -9.84 -5.98
C ILE A 41 7.86 -9.08 -6.98
N ASN A 42 7.54 -7.81 -7.26
CA ASN A 42 8.38 -6.95 -8.09
C ASN A 42 9.80 -6.83 -7.51
N SER A 43 9.91 -6.59 -6.21
CA SER A 43 11.21 -6.46 -5.51
C SER A 43 12.01 -7.76 -5.56
N PHE A 44 11.33 -8.91 -5.45
CA PHE A 44 11.96 -10.22 -5.63
C PHE A 44 12.52 -10.37 -7.04
N TYR A 45 11.75 -10.00 -8.06
CA TYR A 45 12.19 -10.04 -9.45
C TYR A 45 13.37 -9.08 -9.68
N GLU A 46 13.33 -7.87 -9.14
CA GLU A 46 14.43 -6.90 -9.24
C GLU A 46 15.74 -7.44 -8.66
N THR A 47 15.66 -8.18 -7.55
CA THR A 47 16.83 -8.76 -6.87
C THR A 47 17.35 -10.03 -7.56
N HIS A 48 16.45 -10.91 -8.02
CA HIS A 48 16.82 -12.24 -8.52
C HIS A 48 16.76 -12.36 -10.05
N ASN A 49 16.26 -11.33 -10.72
CA ASN A 49 16.01 -11.25 -12.16
C ASN A 49 15.16 -12.42 -12.70
N ARG A 50 14.22 -12.89 -11.88
CA ARG A 50 13.35 -14.03 -12.18
C ARG A 50 12.06 -14.00 -11.37
N GLU A 51 11.02 -14.68 -11.86
CA GLU A 51 9.80 -14.91 -11.09
C GLU A 51 10.07 -15.84 -9.88
N PRO A 52 9.32 -15.64 -8.77
CA PRO A 52 9.33 -16.61 -7.68
C PRO A 52 8.82 -17.95 -8.18
N LYS A 53 9.44 -19.05 -7.71
CA LYS A 53 9.11 -20.42 -8.08
C LYS A 53 8.65 -21.21 -6.86
N LYS A 54 8.01 -22.34 -7.13
CA LYS A 54 7.66 -23.30 -6.08
C LYS A 54 8.94 -24.00 -5.58
N CYS A 55 9.56 -23.41 -4.57
CA CYS A 55 10.79 -23.90 -3.94
C CYS A 55 10.57 -24.28 -2.46
N THR A 56 11.63 -24.78 -1.82
CA THR A 56 11.66 -25.11 -0.38
C THR A 56 11.76 -23.86 0.50
N ASP A 57 12.25 -22.74 -0.04
CA ASP A 57 12.25 -21.46 0.66
C ASP A 57 10.82 -20.99 0.90
N MET A 58 10.49 -20.79 2.18
CA MET A 58 9.15 -20.38 2.61
C MET A 58 8.76 -19.00 2.08
N ASN A 59 9.71 -18.07 1.96
CA ASN A 59 9.47 -16.72 1.47
C ASN A 59 9.14 -16.77 -0.02
N GLU A 60 9.99 -17.42 -0.82
CA GLU A 60 9.80 -17.54 -2.26
C GLU A 60 8.51 -18.30 -2.59
N ARG A 61 8.23 -19.39 -1.86
CA ARG A 61 7.01 -20.16 -2.03
C ARG A 61 5.76 -19.30 -1.75
N GLY A 62 5.82 -18.44 -0.74
CA GLY A 62 4.74 -17.48 -0.44
C GLY A 62 4.51 -16.51 -1.60
N LEU A 63 5.57 -15.93 -2.15
CA LEU A 63 5.51 -15.03 -3.31
C LEU A 63 4.97 -15.74 -4.56
N PHE A 64 5.40 -16.98 -4.80
CA PHE A 64 4.89 -17.80 -5.90
C PHE A 64 3.38 -18.04 -5.80
N SER A 65 2.89 -18.47 -4.63
CA SER A 65 1.45 -18.69 -4.41
C SER A 65 0.64 -17.41 -4.57
N ARG A 66 1.17 -16.26 -4.12
CA ARG A 66 0.51 -14.95 -4.33
C ARG A 66 0.45 -14.59 -5.81
N LEU A 67 1.56 -14.72 -6.54
CA LEU A 67 1.62 -14.44 -7.98
C LEU A 67 0.62 -15.30 -8.76
N GLN A 68 0.55 -16.60 -8.44
CA GLN A 68 -0.44 -17.51 -9.04
C GLN A 68 -1.89 -17.06 -8.73
N GLY A 69 -2.21 -16.75 -7.48
CA GLY A 69 -3.55 -16.29 -7.10
C GLY A 69 -3.94 -14.91 -7.66
N ILE A 70 -2.97 -14.12 -8.13
CA ILE A 70 -3.22 -12.90 -8.92
C ILE A 70 -3.47 -13.29 -10.39
N LYS A 71 -2.61 -14.13 -10.98
CA LYS A 71 -2.76 -14.63 -12.37
C LYS A 71 -4.08 -15.37 -12.61
N GLU A 72 -4.65 -16.00 -11.59
CA GLU A 72 -5.95 -16.69 -11.66
C GLU A 72 -7.16 -15.74 -11.56
N ASN A 73 -6.96 -14.47 -11.19
CA ASN A 73 -8.05 -13.51 -10.98
C ASN A 73 -7.90 -12.28 -11.88
N PRO A 74 -8.68 -12.18 -12.97
CA PRO A 74 -8.56 -11.09 -13.94
C PRO A 74 -8.81 -9.70 -13.33
N THR A 75 -9.69 -9.58 -12.33
CA THR A 75 -9.92 -8.31 -11.63
C THR A 75 -8.68 -7.84 -10.88
N LYS A 76 -7.92 -8.76 -10.27
CA LYS A 76 -6.66 -8.42 -9.60
C LYS A 76 -5.57 -8.07 -10.62
N ILE A 77 -5.52 -8.77 -11.76
CA ILE A 77 -4.61 -8.45 -12.85
C ILE A 77 -4.84 -7.02 -13.30
N GLU A 78 -6.07 -6.64 -13.62
CA GLU A 78 -6.40 -5.30 -14.10
C GLU A 78 -6.06 -4.21 -13.07
N ALA A 79 -6.36 -4.44 -11.79
CA ALA A 79 -6.03 -3.52 -10.71
C ALA A 79 -4.50 -3.34 -10.50
N LEU A 80 -3.73 -4.41 -10.72
CA LEU A 80 -2.28 -4.43 -10.50
C LEU A 80 -1.46 -4.14 -11.77
N LYS A 81 -2.09 -4.09 -12.95
CA LYS A 81 -1.43 -3.89 -14.24
C LYS A 81 -0.58 -2.62 -14.28
N GLN A 82 -1.04 -1.54 -13.64
CA GLN A 82 -0.29 -0.28 -13.52
C GLN A 82 0.98 -0.39 -12.66
N TYR A 83 1.07 -1.42 -11.81
CA TYR A 83 2.20 -1.68 -10.91
C TYR A 83 3.11 -2.79 -11.44
N ASP A 84 2.78 -3.40 -12.58
CA ASP A 84 3.55 -4.50 -13.16
C ASP A 84 4.78 -3.99 -13.92
N ARG A 85 5.86 -3.76 -13.17
CA ARG A 85 7.14 -3.22 -13.70
C ARG A 85 7.86 -4.20 -14.63
N PHE A 86 7.64 -5.50 -14.44
CA PHE A 86 8.39 -6.57 -15.10
C PHE A 86 7.52 -7.44 -16.02
N ASN A 87 6.27 -7.00 -16.29
CA ASN A 87 5.32 -7.71 -17.14
C ASN A 87 5.02 -9.14 -16.63
N LEU A 88 4.99 -9.31 -15.31
CA LEU A 88 4.75 -10.59 -14.63
C LEU A 88 3.30 -11.06 -14.78
N LEU A 89 2.37 -10.15 -15.03
CA LEU A 89 0.94 -10.40 -15.15
C LEU A 89 0.49 -10.52 -16.62
N GLN A 90 1.43 -10.69 -17.56
CA GLN A 90 1.20 -10.78 -19.01
C GLN A 90 -0.15 -11.40 -19.38
N GLU A 91 -0.89 -10.67 -20.21
CA GLU A 91 -2.20 -11.05 -20.74
C GLU A 91 -2.17 -12.45 -21.36
N VAL A 92 -3.07 -13.32 -20.91
CA VAL A 92 -3.47 -14.50 -21.68
C VAL A 92 -4.22 -14.04 -22.92
#